data_AF-A0A1F8Q6M0-F1
#
_entry.id   AF-A0A1F8Q6M0-F1
#
_cell.length_a   1.000
_cell.length_b   1.000
_cell.length_c   1.000
_cell.angle_alpha   90.00
_cell.angle_beta   90.00
_cell.angle_gamma   90.00
#
_symmetry.space_group_name_H-M   'P 1'
#
loop_
_entity.id
_entity.type
_entity.pdbx_description
1 polymer ?
#
loop_
_entity_poly.entity_id
_entity_poly.type
_entity_poly.pdbx_seq_one_letter_code
_entity_poly.pdbx_strand_id
1 'polypeptide(L)'
;MGVLTLAISTSFGNSPVAMVVILGLGAILAAEIGLLAGAFIRDMNTLFAFWKFGGLLLFGPAVVFMFPQVPSWVGYIFPTFYVIKPVTNLSVLGVGFGSVAFYLGILVTIVVFMGLAVMNIVKRLSTQALRI
;
A
#
# COMPACT_ATOMS: atom_id res chain seq x y z
N MET A 1 -1.05 3.47 -14.93
CA MET A 1 -1.56 2.15 -15.36
C MET A 1 -2.86 1.75 -14.67
N GLY A 2 -2.99 1.80 -13.33
CA GLY A 2 -4.20 1.34 -12.62
C GLY A 2 -5.54 1.90 -13.12
N VAL A 3 -5.67 3.23 -13.28
CA VAL A 3 -6.91 3.86 -13.79
C VAL A 3 -7.23 3.42 -15.23
N LEU A 4 -6.20 3.27 -16.08
CA LEU A 4 -6.38 2.77 -17.45
C LEU A 4 -6.86 1.31 -17.44
N THR A 5 -6.31 0.47 -16.57
CA THR A 5 -6.76 -0.92 -16.39
C THR A 5 -8.22 -0.96 -15.96
N LEU A 6 -8.65 -0.11 -15.03
CA LEU A 6 -10.06 -0.01 -14.61
C LEU A 6 -10.98 0.45 -15.74
N ALA A 7 -10.53 1.40 -16.57
CA ALA A 7 -11.29 1.88 -17.71
C ALA A 7 -11.49 0.79 -18.77
N ILE A 8 -10.45 0.02 -19.07
CA ILE A 8 -10.52 -1.09 -20.03
C ILE A 8 -11.37 -2.24 -19.48
N SER A 9 -11.25 -2.54 -18.18
CA SER A 9 -12.00 -3.64 -17.51
C SER A 9 -13.38 -3.23 -17.01
N THR A 10 -13.82 -2.00 -17.29
CA THR A 10 -15.09 -1.40 -16.80
C THR A 10 -15.33 -1.59 -15.28
N SER A 11 -14.26 -1.74 -14.50
CA SER A 11 -14.30 -2.22 -13.11
C SER A 11 -14.25 -1.08 -12.07
N PHE A 12 -14.71 0.12 -12.42
CA PHE A 12 -14.74 1.27 -11.49
C PHE A 12 -15.68 1.07 -10.30
N GLY A 13 -16.62 0.12 -10.37
CA GLY A 13 -17.57 -0.19 -9.32
C GLY A 13 -18.58 0.94 -9.06
N ASN A 14 -19.25 0.88 -7.91
CA ASN A 14 -20.30 1.84 -7.54
C ASN A 14 -19.78 3.23 -7.13
N SER A 15 -18.46 3.41 -6.97
CA SER A 15 -17.87 4.68 -6.52
C SER A 15 -16.51 4.93 -7.17
N PRO A 16 -16.49 5.41 -8.44
CA PRO A 16 -15.26 5.59 -9.21
C PRO A 16 -14.24 6.51 -8.55
N VAL A 17 -14.69 7.59 -7.91
CA VAL A 17 -13.82 8.55 -7.22
C VAL A 17 -13.11 7.89 -6.03
N ALA A 18 -13.86 7.14 -5.21
CA ALA A 18 -13.29 6.43 -4.07
C ALA A 18 -12.25 5.41 -4.52
N MET A 19 -12.52 4.67 -5.59
CA MET A 19 -11.58 3.73 -6.19
C MET A 19 -10.26 4.42 -6.59
N VAL A 20 -10.34 5.55 -7.29
CA VAL A 20 -9.15 6.31 -7.70
C VAL A 20 -8.36 6.81 -6.49
N VAL A 21 -9.04 7.31 -5.45
CA VAL A 21 -8.38 7.75 -4.21
C VAL A 21 -7.67 6.59 -3.51
N ILE A 22 -8.32 5.43 -3.39
CA ILE A 22 -7.72 4.23 -2.78
C ILE A 22 -6.46 3.80 -3.55
N LEU A 23 -6.54 3.75 -4.88
CA LEU A 23 -5.39 3.41 -5.71
C LEU A 23 -4.27 4.46 -5.62
N GLY A 24 -4.62 5.74 -5.53
CA GLY A 24 -3.67 6.82 -5.30
C GLY A 24 -2.94 6.67 -3.97
N LEU A 25 -3.67 6.42 -2.88
CA LEU A 25 -3.09 6.16 -1.56
C LEU A 25 -2.22 4.91 -1.55
N GLY A 26 -2.64 3.84 -2.23
CA GLY A 26 -1.84 2.64 -2.40
C GLY A 26 -0.53 2.89 -3.16
N ALA A 27 -0.57 3.75 -4.19
CA ALA A 27 0.63 4.15 -4.92
C ALA A 27 1.58 5.00 -4.06
N ILE A 28 1.04 5.92 -3.26
CA ILE A 28 1.83 6.72 -2.30
C ILE A 28 2.50 5.80 -1.28
N LEU A 29 1.74 4.86 -0.69
CA LEU A 29 2.26 3.89 0.27
C LEU A 29 3.42 3.06 -0.32
N ALA A 30 3.26 2.56 -1.55
CA ALA A 30 4.31 1.81 -2.24
C ALA A 30 5.55 2.68 -2.49
N ALA A 31 5.37 3.94 -2.86
CA ALA A 31 6.47 4.89 -3.04
C ALA A 31 7.19 5.16 -1.71
N GLU A 32 6.47 5.36 -0.60
CA GLU A 32 7.05 5.58 0.73
C GLU A 32 7.87 4.37 1.20
N ILE A 33 7.37 3.15 1.02
CA ILE A 33 8.13 1.92 1.31
C ILE A 33 9.42 1.89 0.48
N GLY A 34 9.34 2.21 -0.82
CA GLY A 34 10.50 2.27 -1.71
C GLY A 34 11.52 3.33 -1.31
N LEU A 35 11.05 4.53 -0.92
CA LEU A 35 11.91 5.62 -0.44
C LEU A 35 12.62 5.26 0.87
N LEU A 36 11.90 4.67 1.83
CA LEU A 36 12.49 4.20 3.08
C LEU A 36 13.52 3.11 2.81
N ALA A 37 13.18 2.11 2.01
CA ALA A 37 14.10 1.04 1.66
C ALA A 37 15.36 1.58 0.98
N GLY A 38 15.20 2.46 -0.03
CA GLY A 38 16.31 3.09 -0.74
C GLY A 38 17.23 3.93 0.16
N ALA A 39 16.69 4.53 1.23
CA ALA A 39 17.49 5.29 2.19
C ALA A 39 18.40 4.41 3.08
N PHE A 40 18.06 3.13 3.27
CA PHE A 40 18.81 2.21 4.14
C PHE A 40 19.63 1.16 3.38
N ILE A 41 19.30 0.87 2.13
CA ILE A 41 20.02 -0.09 1.28
C ILE A 41 21.39 0.50 0.89
N ARG A 42 22.46 -0.27 1.11
CA ARG A 42 23.84 0.16 0.84
C ARG A 42 24.55 -0.68 -0.19
N ASP A 43 23.99 -1.83 -0.54
CA ASP A 43 24.62 -2.83 -1.38
C ASP A 43 23.58 -3.68 -2.12
N MET A 44 24.04 -4.41 -3.13
CA MET A 44 23.15 -5.20 -3.99
C MET A 44 22.55 -6.41 -3.25
N ASN A 45 23.23 -6.98 -2.25
CA ASN A 45 22.69 -8.12 -1.50
C ASN A 45 21.52 -7.67 -0.63
N THR A 46 21.61 -6.51 0.03
CA THR A 46 20.49 -5.96 0.82
C THR A 46 19.31 -5.57 -0.07
N LEU A 47 19.56 -5.02 -1.26
CA LEU A 47 18.51 -4.77 -2.25
C LEU A 47 17.76 -6.04 -2.64
N PHE A 48 18.48 -7.12 -2.98
CA PHE A 48 17.85 -8.39 -3.36
C PHE A 48 17.13 -9.07 -2.19
N ALA A 49 17.67 -8.99 -0.98
CA ALA A 49 16.99 -9.47 0.22
C ALA A 49 15.67 -8.72 0.44
N PHE A 50 15.69 -7.40 0.31
CA PHE A 50 14.49 -6.57 0.42
C PHE A 50 13.47 -6.91 -0.67
N TRP A 51 13.89 -7.11 -1.92
CA TRP A 51 12.98 -7.43 -3.01
C TRP A 51 12.27 -8.78 -2.82
N LYS A 52 13.01 -9.80 -2.36
CA LYS A 52 12.44 -11.11 -2.03
C LYS A 52 11.45 -11.03 -0.87
N PHE A 53 11.77 -10.27 0.17
CA PHE A 53 10.86 -10.06 1.30
C PHE A 53 9.65 -9.19 0.92
N GLY A 54 9.85 -8.18 0.09
CA GLY A 54 8.82 -7.29 -0.40
C GLY A 54 7.71 -8.04 -1.12
N GLY A 55 8.04 -9.08 -1.89
CA GLY A 55 7.04 -9.99 -2.47
C GLY A 55 6.12 -10.61 -1.42
N LEU A 56 6.67 -11.12 -0.30
CA LEU A 56 5.85 -11.68 0.78
C LEU A 56 4.95 -10.62 1.44
N LEU A 57 5.46 -9.41 1.65
CA LEU A 57 4.67 -8.32 2.23
C LEU A 57 3.52 -7.87 1.29
N LEU A 58 3.80 -7.79 -0.01
CA LEU A 58 2.83 -7.35 -1.01
C LEU A 58 1.74 -8.40 -1.27
N PHE A 59 2.11 -9.68 -1.34
CA PHE A 59 1.20 -10.80 -1.61
C PHE A 59 0.59 -11.42 -0.35
N GLY A 60 1.11 -11.12 0.84
CA GLY A 60 0.64 -11.64 2.13
C GLY A 60 -0.88 -11.57 2.33
N PRO A 61 -1.55 -10.43 2.06
CA PRO A 61 -3.01 -10.34 2.17
C PRO A 61 -3.76 -11.29 1.23
N ALA A 62 -3.23 -11.55 0.03
CA ALA A 62 -3.87 -12.41 -0.96
C ALA A 62 -4.02 -13.84 -0.44
N VAL A 63 -3.04 -14.32 0.34
CA VAL A 63 -3.08 -15.63 1.01
C VAL A 63 -4.31 -15.73 1.92
N VAL A 64 -4.64 -14.69 2.67
CA VAL A 64 -5.82 -14.65 3.55
C VAL A 64 -7.13 -14.74 2.76
N PHE A 65 -7.18 -14.19 1.54
CA PHE A 65 -8.34 -14.33 0.66
C PHE A 65 -8.43 -15.70 -0.01
N MET A 66 -7.30 -16.34 -0.30
CA MET A 66 -7.24 -17.64 -0.98
C MET A 66 -7.50 -18.83 -0.06
N PHE A 67 -7.16 -18.71 1.23
CA PHE A 67 -7.24 -19.80 2.20
C PHE A 67 -8.22 -19.44 3.33
N PRO A 68 -9.50 -19.85 3.24
CA PRO A 68 -10.54 -19.50 4.22
C PRO A 68 -10.26 -19.96 5.64
N GLN A 69 -9.43 -21.00 5.80
CA GLN A 69 -8.98 -21.50 7.11
C GLN A 69 -8.01 -20.54 7.82
N VAL A 70 -7.38 -19.60 7.10
CA VAL A 70 -6.50 -18.61 7.71
C VAL A 70 -7.36 -17.55 8.38
N PRO A 71 -7.13 -17.25 9.68
CA PRO A 71 -7.91 -16.24 10.37
C PRO A 71 -7.82 -14.86 9.67
N SER A 72 -8.96 -14.21 9.50
CA SER A 72 -9.07 -12.92 8.80
C SER A 72 -8.22 -11.81 9.42
N TRP A 73 -7.99 -11.88 10.74
CA TRP A 73 -7.20 -10.90 11.47
C TRP A 73 -5.72 -10.85 11.03
N VAL A 74 -5.20 -11.94 10.46
CA VAL A 74 -3.82 -11.99 9.92
C VAL A 74 -3.65 -10.99 8.78
N GLY A 75 -4.71 -10.74 8.00
CA GLY A 75 -4.70 -9.75 6.94
C GLY A 75 -4.42 -8.33 7.46
N TYR A 76 -4.89 -7.99 8.66
CA TYR A 76 -4.78 -6.64 9.22
C TYR A 76 -3.34 -6.21 9.56
N ILE A 77 -2.40 -7.16 9.61
CA ILE A 77 -0.97 -6.90 9.86
C ILE A 77 -0.32 -6.28 8.62
N PHE A 78 -0.81 -6.62 7.43
CA PHE A 78 -0.20 -6.19 6.17
C PHE A 78 -0.76 -4.82 5.77
N PRO A 79 0.09 -3.78 5.57
CA PRO A 79 -0.37 -2.47 5.11
C PRO A 79 -1.14 -2.54 3.78
N THR A 80 -0.73 -3.47 2.91
CA THR A 80 -1.35 -3.74 1.62
C THR A 80 -2.78 -4.29 1.72
N PHE A 81 -3.17 -4.87 2.85
CA PHE A 81 -4.55 -5.31 3.08
C PHE A 81 -5.53 -4.14 3.01
N TYR A 82 -5.15 -2.98 3.56
CA TYR A 82 -5.98 -1.77 3.56
C TYR A 82 -6.10 -1.12 2.17
N VAL A 83 -5.35 -1.60 1.18
CA VAL A 83 -5.53 -1.24 -0.24
C VAL A 83 -6.39 -2.30 -0.93
N ILE A 84 -6.02 -3.58 -0.79
CA ILE A 84 -6.65 -4.68 -1.53
C ILE A 84 -8.11 -4.87 -1.12
N LYS A 85 -8.43 -4.86 0.19
CA LYS A 85 -9.78 -5.09 0.69
C LYS A 85 -10.80 -4.04 0.19
N PRO A 86 -10.49 -2.73 0.25
CA PRO A 86 -11.31 -1.70 -0.41
C PRO A 86 -11.51 -1.91 -1.90
N VAL A 87 -10.43 -2.24 -2.64
CA VAL A 87 -10.50 -2.46 -4.08
C VAL A 87 -11.43 -3.63 -4.40
N THR A 88 -11.26 -4.78 -3.74
CA THR A 88 -12.12 -5.95 -3.98
C THR A 88 -13.57 -5.69 -3.60
N ASN A 89 -13.82 -4.99 -2.48
CA ASN A 89 -15.19 -4.65 -2.08
C ASN A 89 -15.89 -3.75 -3.13
N LEU A 90 -15.19 -2.76 -3.68
CA LEU A 90 -15.77 -1.82 -4.65
C LEU A 90 -15.89 -2.42 -6.07
N SER A 91 -14.87 -3.14 -6.54
CA SER A 91 -14.82 -3.62 -7.93
C SER A 91 -15.41 -5.01 -8.14
N VAL A 92 -15.21 -5.93 -7.19
CA VAL A 92 -15.62 -7.34 -7.34
C VAL A 92 -16.96 -7.59 -6.66
N LEU A 93 -17.11 -7.12 -5.43
CA LEU A 93 -18.32 -7.37 -4.63
C LEU A 93 -19.41 -6.30 -4.83
N GLY A 94 -19.09 -5.19 -5.49
CA GLY A 94 -20.04 -4.11 -5.80
C GLY A 94 -20.65 -3.42 -4.57
N VAL A 95 -19.99 -3.49 -3.41
CA VAL A 95 -20.52 -2.95 -2.16
C VAL A 95 -20.31 -1.43 -2.10
N GLY A 96 -21.23 -0.71 -1.45
CA GLY A 96 -21.16 0.75 -1.34
C GLY A 96 -20.02 1.28 -0.46
N PHE A 97 -19.69 2.56 -0.63
CA PHE A 97 -18.58 3.26 0.05
C PHE A 97 -18.59 3.15 1.58
N GLY A 98 -19.76 3.08 2.21
CA GLY A 98 -19.87 2.94 3.67
C GLY A 98 -19.14 1.71 4.23
N SER A 99 -19.04 0.63 3.44
CA SER A 99 -18.30 -0.58 3.83
C SER A 99 -16.77 -0.44 3.77
N VAL A 100 -16.29 0.63 3.13
CA VAL A 100 -14.88 0.85 2.80
C VAL A 100 -14.28 2.01 3.59
N ALA A 101 -15.11 2.96 4.04
CA ALA A 101 -14.70 4.17 4.74
C ALA A 101 -13.76 3.90 5.93
N PHE A 102 -14.01 2.86 6.71
CA PHE A 102 -13.15 2.48 7.84
C PHE A 102 -11.75 2.05 7.39
N TYR A 103 -11.66 1.16 6.40
CA TYR A 103 -10.38 0.71 5.85
C TYR A 103 -9.61 1.84 5.17
N LEU A 104 -10.33 2.74 4.48
CA LEU A 104 -9.76 3.95 3.89
C LEU A 104 -9.17 4.87 4.95
N GLY A 105 -9.88 5.07 6.08
CA GLY A 105 -9.39 5.87 7.19
C GLY A 105 -8.06 5.33 7.75
N ILE A 106 -7.96 4.01 7.95
CA ILE A 106 -6.72 3.37 8.40
C ILE A 106 -5.61 3.54 7.36
N LEU A 107 -5.92 3.35 6.07
CA LEU A 107 -4.94 3.55 5.00
C LEU A 107 -4.37 4.97 4.99
N VAL A 108 -5.24 5.98 5.13
CA VAL A 108 -4.81 7.39 5.23
C VAL A 108 -3.91 7.59 6.44
N THR A 109 -4.27 7.04 7.60
CA THR A 109 -3.42 7.12 8.80
C THR A 109 -2.05 6.50 8.55
N ILE A 110 -1.97 5.31 7.97
CA ILE A 110 -0.70 4.64 7.65
C ILE A 110 0.15 5.51 6.72
N VAL A 111 -0.43 6.02 5.63
CA VAL A 111 0.28 6.89 4.66
C VAL A 111 0.80 8.15 5.34
N VAL A 112 -0.01 8.84 6.16
CA VAL A 112 0.44 10.03 6.87
C VAL A 112 1.60 9.72 7.81
N PHE A 113 1.52 8.64 8.59
CA PHE A 113 2.61 8.23 9.48
C PHE A 113 3.89 7.85 8.73
N MET A 114 3.76 7.12 7.62
CA MET A 114 4.91 6.75 6.78
C MET A 114 5.52 7.96 6.08
N GLY A 115 4.71 8.89 5.57
CA GLY A 115 5.17 10.15 5.02
C GLY A 115 5.93 11.01 6.03
N LEU A 116 5.47 11.08 7.28
CA LEU A 116 6.21 11.72 8.38
C LEU A 116 7.57 11.04 8.61
N ALA A 117 7.62 9.70 8.61
CA ALA A 117 8.87 8.96 8.76
C ALA A 117 9.86 9.24 7.61
N VAL A 118 9.38 9.22 6.36
CA VAL A 118 10.17 9.58 5.16
C VAL A 118 10.72 10.98 5.29
N MET A 119 9.89 11.98 5.62
CA MET A 119 10.33 13.36 5.79
C MET A 119 11.43 13.51 6.84
N ASN A 120 11.30 12.82 7.98
CA ASN A 120 12.31 12.86 9.04
C ASN A 120 13.64 12.25 8.58
N ILE A 121 13.60 11.13 7.87
CA ILE A 121 14.81 10.47 7.33
C ILE A 121 15.47 11.35 6.27
N VAL A 122 14.71 11.89 5.32
CA VAL A 122 15.24 12.77 4.27
C VAL A 122 15.90 14.02 4.88
N LYS A 123 15.25 14.67 5.86
CA LYS A 123 15.84 15.81 6.57
C LYS A 123 17.16 15.45 7.26
N ARG A 124 17.21 14.29 7.92
CA ARG A 124 18.41 13.80 8.60
C ARG A 124 19.56 13.57 7.61
N LEU A 125 19.29 12.89 6.50
CA LEU A 125 20.30 12.59 5.47
C LEU A 125 20.81 13.84 4.78
N SER A 126 19.91 14.78 4.44
CA SER A 126 20.30 16.08 3.86
C SER A 126 21.21 16.88 4.80
N THR A 127 20.90 16.90 6.10
CA THR A 127 21.73 17.59 7.10
C THR A 127 23.13 16.97 7.22
N GLN A 128 23.24 15.65 7.09
CA GLN A 128 24.53 14.97 7.11
C GLN A 128 25.37 15.28 5.87
N ALA A 129 24.76 15.36 4.69
CA ALA A 129 25.45 15.69 3.45
C ALA A 129 26.01 17.12 3.44
N LEU A 130 25.32 18.08 4.05
CA LEU A 130 25.75 19.49 4.13
C LEU A 130 26.86 19.74 5.17
N ARG A 131 27.21 18.75 6.00
CA ARG A 131 28.27 18.85 7.02
C ARG A 131 29.63 18.33 6.52
N ILE A 132 29.72 17.88 5.27
CA ILE A 132 30.93 17.40 4.60
C ILE A 132 31.48 18.54 3.74
#